data_AF-A0A2S7ZPF4-F1
#
_entry.id   AF-A0A2S7ZPF4-F1
#
_cell.length_a   1.000
_cell.length_b   1.000
_cell.length_c   1.000
_cell.angle_alpha   90.00
_cell.angle_beta   90.00
_cell.angle_gamma   90.00
#
_symmetry.space_group_name_H-M   'P 1'
#
loop_
_entity.id
_entity.type
_entity.pdbx_description
1 polymer ?
#
loop_
_entity_poly.entity_id
_entity_poly.type
_entity_poly.pdbx_seq_one_letter_code
_entity_poly.pdbx_strand_id
1 'polypeptide(L)'
;MQLVVLGLNHRSAAVEVRERFSFEKNEVESALNRLYEYEKISECVILSTCNRTEIYAVLEDVQSPKAYMLDVLKHLKHADTIDESAFFFYEEKACIEHLFRVSASLDSLVLGEGQILSQLKGAYIAAYSAGFTGTVFNILFQRAIGVGKKVRTNTGIANTPVSVSYTAVNLAEDSLDKPLTEATVLILGAGTMSELTATHLQAKGVKTIFVSNRTFTNAEALAKKFNGQAIKLDHYVEQAEHADIIITSTGAPHYIIGEKEAKRIASLRHGRPIVMIDIAVPRDIDPVVADIEGVYLFNIDALESVVEENKQQREEEAKRAEPIIHEAIDEVLEKFSYLSVRPMMALLTDKADRIRRRELHRALAKLPDISDKERRIIDSMSRMIVRKMLREPMIHFNEIAGTQEEGLYWDLFKDMFNLEKEGS
;
A
#
# COMPACT_ATOMS: atom_id res chain seq x y z
N MET A 1 5.98 18.02 -13.36
CA MET A 1 5.74 17.03 -12.30
C MET A 1 4.62 16.12 -12.77
N GLN A 2 4.82 14.80 -12.74
CA GLN A 2 3.82 13.81 -13.10
C GLN A 2 3.65 12.78 -11.97
N LEU A 3 2.43 12.60 -11.48
CA LEU A 3 2.13 11.61 -10.44
C LEU A 3 1.75 10.28 -11.09
N VAL A 4 2.46 9.20 -10.77
CA VAL A 4 2.24 7.91 -11.44
C VAL A 4 2.25 6.73 -10.48
N VAL A 5 1.55 5.67 -10.87
CA VAL A 5 1.70 4.34 -10.28
C VAL A 5 1.87 3.31 -11.39
N LEU A 6 2.94 2.53 -11.30
CA LEU A 6 3.11 1.29 -12.06
C LEU A 6 2.90 0.12 -11.13
N GLY A 7 2.03 -0.81 -11.48
CA GLY A 7 1.81 -1.96 -10.62
C GLY A 7 1.27 -3.18 -11.32
N LEU A 8 1.23 -4.25 -10.56
CA LEU A 8 0.65 -5.53 -10.92
C LEU A 8 -0.11 -6.07 -9.71
N ASN A 9 -1.22 -6.76 -9.95
CA ASN A 9 -2.02 -7.37 -8.90
C ASN A 9 -2.66 -8.67 -9.40
N HIS A 10 -3.35 -9.37 -8.51
CA HIS A 10 -4.06 -10.62 -8.82
C HIS A 10 -5.02 -10.56 -10.03
N ARG A 11 -5.54 -9.38 -10.40
CA ARG A 11 -6.42 -9.23 -11.58
C ARG A 11 -5.65 -9.09 -12.87
N SER A 12 -4.46 -8.49 -12.81
CA SER A 12 -3.65 -8.18 -13.99
C SER A 12 -2.61 -9.26 -14.30
N ALA A 13 -2.20 -10.05 -13.30
CA ALA A 13 -1.09 -10.99 -13.42
C ALA A 13 -1.30 -12.27 -12.62
N ALA A 14 -0.99 -13.41 -13.24
CA ALA A 14 -0.93 -14.72 -12.58
C ALA A 14 0.18 -14.74 -11.51
N VAL A 15 0.05 -15.64 -10.52
CA VAL A 15 0.94 -15.72 -9.34
C VAL A 15 2.42 -15.78 -9.75
N GLU A 16 2.74 -16.56 -10.79
CA GLU A 16 4.11 -16.78 -11.26
C GLU A 16 4.78 -15.48 -11.73
N VAL A 17 3.99 -14.58 -12.34
CA VAL A 17 4.46 -13.26 -12.74
C VAL A 17 4.59 -12.35 -11.51
N ARG A 18 3.65 -12.44 -10.57
CA ARG A 18 3.67 -11.62 -9.35
C ARG A 18 4.88 -11.92 -8.47
N GLU A 19 5.21 -13.19 -8.29
CA GLU A 19 6.36 -13.63 -7.48
C GLU A 19 7.67 -13.02 -7.99
N ARG A 20 7.88 -13.03 -9.32
CA ARG A 20 9.09 -12.50 -9.95
C ARG A 20 9.31 -11.00 -9.70
N PHE A 21 8.22 -10.25 -9.55
CA PHE A 21 8.29 -8.80 -9.34
C PHE A 21 7.98 -8.38 -7.90
N SER A 22 7.68 -9.31 -7.00
CA SER A 22 7.48 -9.03 -5.57
C SER A 22 8.78 -8.61 -4.90
N PHE A 23 8.73 -7.63 -4.00
CA PHE A 23 9.88 -7.19 -3.20
C PHE A 23 9.81 -7.78 -1.79
N GLU A 24 10.88 -8.44 -1.36
CA GLU A 24 11.06 -8.79 0.05
C GLU A 24 11.32 -7.54 0.91
N LYS A 25 11.10 -7.61 2.22
CA LYS A 25 11.30 -6.45 3.12
C LYS A 25 12.70 -5.83 3.02
N ASN A 26 13.73 -6.65 2.94
CA ASN A 26 15.12 -6.17 2.83
C ASN A 26 15.43 -5.64 1.42
N GLU A 27 14.73 -6.15 0.40
CA GLU A 27 14.86 -5.66 -0.97
C GLU A 27 14.22 -4.29 -1.16
N VAL A 28 13.14 -3.97 -0.44
CA VAL A 28 12.47 -2.66 -0.56
C VAL A 28 13.45 -1.53 -0.22
N GLU A 29 14.21 -1.65 0.87
CA GLU A 29 15.20 -0.65 1.26
C GLU A 29 16.34 -0.52 0.24
N SER A 30 16.84 -1.65 -0.27
CA SER A 30 17.85 -1.65 -1.34
C SER A 30 17.33 -1.05 -2.65
N ALA A 31 16.09 -1.37 -3.03
CA ALA A 31 15.44 -0.84 -4.21
C ALA A 31 15.20 0.66 -4.10
N LEU A 32 14.74 1.14 -2.94
CA LEU A 32 14.67 2.56 -2.62
C LEU A 32 16.04 3.20 -2.80
N ASN A 33 17.10 2.71 -2.15
CA ASN A 33 18.44 3.30 -2.30
C ASN A 33 18.93 3.39 -3.76
N ARG A 34 18.63 2.38 -4.59
CA ARG A 34 18.96 2.41 -6.03
C ARG A 34 18.13 3.43 -6.81
N LEU A 35 16.94 3.79 -6.34
CA LEU A 35 16.11 4.83 -6.95
C LEU A 35 16.74 6.23 -6.86
N TYR A 36 17.70 6.48 -5.95
CA TYR A 36 18.50 7.72 -5.97
C TYR A 36 19.29 7.92 -7.27
N GLU A 37 19.61 6.85 -8.00
CA GLU A 37 20.34 6.93 -9.28
C GLU A 37 19.46 7.48 -10.42
N TYR A 38 18.15 7.59 -10.21
CA TYR A 38 17.18 8.03 -11.20
C TYR A 38 16.76 9.49 -10.95
N GLU A 39 17.51 10.43 -11.53
CA GLU A 39 17.32 11.88 -11.35
C GLU A 39 15.89 12.37 -11.66
N LYS A 40 15.15 11.64 -12.49
CA LYS A 40 13.77 12.00 -12.87
C LYS A 40 12.71 11.53 -11.86
N ILE A 41 13.08 10.82 -10.81
CA ILE A 41 12.17 10.37 -9.74
C ILE A 41 12.44 11.23 -8.51
N SER A 42 11.53 12.15 -8.20
CA SER A 42 11.68 13.06 -7.06
C SER A 42 11.11 12.50 -5.76
N GLU A 43 10.08 11.66 -5.84
CA GLU A 43 9.51 10.96 -4.69
C GLU A 43 9.11 9.52 -5.11
N CYS A 44 9.28 8.52 -4.23
CA CYS A 44 8.96 7.12 -4.50
C CYS A 44 8.43 6.37 -3.28
N VAL A 45 7.40 5.53 -3.45
CA VAL A 45 6.93 4.56 -2.46
C VAL A 45 6.68 3.21 -3.14
N ILE A 46 7.26 2.14 -2.58
CA ILE A 46 7.06 0.77 -3.06
C ILE A 46 6.13 0.02 -2.09
N LEU A 47 4.97 -0.40 -2.59
CA LEU A 47 4.04 -1.27 -1.88
C LEU A 47 4.14 -2.68 -2.46
N SER A 48 4.74 -3.59 -1.69
CA SER A 48 4.84 -5.02 -2.03
C SER A 48 4.08 -5.85 -1.01
N THR A 49 3.12 -6.65 -1.48
CA THR A 49 2.34 -7.60 -0.68
C THR A 49 2.22 -8.92 -1.45
N CYS A 50 1.62 -9.95 -0.85
CA CYS A 50 1.32 -11.20 -1.56
C CYS A 50 0.45 -10.98 -2.82
N ASN A 51 -0.38 -9.93 -2.83
CA ASN A 51 -1.45 -9.74 -3.81
C ASN A 51 -1.20 -8.58 -4.78
N ARG A 52 -0.18 -7.76 -4.53
CA ARG A 52 0.19 -6.64 -5.39
C ARG A 52 1.64 -6.24 -5.24
N THR A 53 2.21 -5.71 -6.31
CA THR A 53 3.41 -4.89 -6.26
C THR A 53 3.12 -3.59 -6.99
N GLU A 54 3.30 -2.46 -6.32
CA GLU A 54 3.00 -1.13 -6.84
C GLU A 54 4.14 -0.17 -6.52
N ILE A 55 4.60 0.56 -7.52
CA ILE A 55 5.61 1.62 -7.40
C ILE A 55 4.92 2.93 -7.71
N TYR A 56 4.72 3.73 -6.67
CA TYR A 56 4.24 5.10 -6.77
C TYR A 56 5.44 6.02 -6.95
N ALA A 57 5.42 6.89 -7.96
CA ALA A 57 6.48 7.84 -8.21
C ALA A 57 5.96 9.24 -8.55
N VAL A 58 6.74 10.26 -8.18
CA VAL A 58 6.62 11.62 -8.73
C VAL A 58 7.75 11.80 -9.73
N LEU A 59 7.38 12.06 -10.99
CA LEU A 59 8.31 12.18 -12.11
C LEU A 59 8.53 13.63 -12.55
N GLU A 60 9.74 13.93 -12.99
CA GLU A 60 10.13 15.22 -13.54
C GLU A 60 10.61 15.07 -15.00
N ASP A 61 10.03 15.85 -15.90
CA ASP A 61 10.41 15.94 -17.32
C ASP A 61 10.55 14.58 -18.04
N VAL A 62 9.52 13.72 -17.90
CA VAL A 62 9.43 12.41 -18.56
C VAL A 62 8.37 12.41 -19.66
N GLN A 63 8.80 12.25 -20.92
CA GLN A 63 7.89 12.20 -22.07
C GLN A 63 7.10 10.89 -22.17
N SER A 64 7.66 9.77 -21.70
CA SER A 64 7.01 8.46 -21.72
C SER A 64 7.05 7.81 -20.33
N PRO A 65 6.20 8.25 -19.39
CA PRO A 65 6.23 7.82 -18.00
C PRO A 65 6.13 6.30 -17.81
N LYS A 66 5.20 5.64 -18.53
CA LYS A 66 5.03 4.18 -18.44
C LYS A 66 6.29 3.42 -18.83
N ALA A 67 6.87 3.74 -19.99
CA ALA A 67 8.07 3.08 -20.49
C ALA A 67 9.27 3.30 -19.55
N TYR A 68 9.41 4.52 -19.03
CA TYR A 68 10.43 4.86 -18.05
C TYR A 68 10.29 4.04 -16.75
N MET A 69 9.09 3.97 -16.17
CA MET A 69 8.84 3.18 -14.96
C MET A 69 9.06 1.67 -15.16
N LEU A 70 8.70 1.14 -16.33
CA LEU A 70 8.96 -0.26 -16.68
C LEU A 70 10.47 -0.54 -16.78
N ASP A 71 11.25 0.39 -17.33
CA ASP A 71 12.71 0.27 -17.42
C ASP A 71 13.37 0.32 -16.03
N VAL A 72 12.93 1.24 -15.17
CA VAL A 72 13.33 1.30 -13.76
C VAL A 72 13.04 -0.04 -13.07
N LEU A 73 11.85 -0.59 -13.26
CA LEU A 73 11.50 -1.88 -12.67
C LEU A 73 12.37 -3.03 -13.19
N LYS A 74 12.66 -3.08 -14.51
CA LYS A 74 13.60 -4.08 -15.09
C LYS A 74 14.93 -4.05 -14.39
N HIS A 75 15.46 -2.85 -14.17
CA HIS A 75 16.76 -2.65 -13.53
C HIS A 75 16.72 -3.03 -12.05
N LEU A 76 15.69 -2.64 -11.31
CA LEU A 76 15.53 -2.97 -9.90
C LEU A 76 15.43 -4.48 -9.67
N LYS A 77 14.75 -5.20 -10.59
CA LYS A 77 14.53 -6.65 -10.50
C LYS A 77 15.49 -7.50 -11.32
N HIS A 78 16.49 -6.90 -11.94
CA HIS A 78 17.46 -7.60 -12.81
C HIS A 78 16.76 -8.51 -13.84
N ALA A 79 15.66 -8.02 -14.42
CA ALA A 79 14.83 -8.77 -15.35
C ALA A 79 15.23 -8.47 -16.81
N ASP A 80 15.58 -9.51 -17.57
CA ASP A 80 15.91 -9.37 -19.00
C ASP A 80 14.72 -8.90 -19.85
N THR A 81 13.52 -9.37 -19.51
CA THR A 81 12.28 -9.05 -20.20
C THR A 81 11.13 -8.87 -19.20
N ILE A 82 10.23 -7.94 -19.53
CA ILE A 82 8.95 -7.71 -18.85
C ILE A 82 7.84 -7.80 -19.89
N ASP A 83 6.82 -8.59 -19.61
CA ASP A 83 5.55 -8.54 -20.33
C ASP A 83 4.77 -7.32 -19.83
N GLU A 84 4.73 -6.26 -20.63
CA GLU A 84 4.05 -5.01 -20.28
C GLU A 84 2.54 -5.17 -20.08
N SER A 85 1.93 -6.23 -20.62
CA SER A 85 0.49 -6.48 -20.51
C SER A 85 0.06 -6.91 -19.10
N ALA A 86 1.00 -7.44 -18.30
CA ALA A 86 0.76 -7.83 -16.91
C ALA A 86 0.67 -6.63 -15.94
N PHE A 87 1.06 -5.43 -16.40
CA PHE A 87 1.17 -4.22 -15.59
C PHE A 87 0.10 -3.19 -15.93
N PHE A 88 -0.57 -2.71 -14.90
CA PHE A 88 -1.39 -1.51 -14.99
C PHE A 88 -0.53 -0.27 -14.74
N PHE A 89 -0.95 0.85 -15.34
CA PHE A 89 -0.30 2.13 -15.19
C PHE A 89 -1.35 3.22 -15.10
N TYR A 90 -1.29 4.04 -14.05
CA TYR A 90 -2.20 5.17 -13.86
C TYR A 90 -1.42 6.45 -13.61
N GLU A 91 -1.96 7.56 -14.13
CA GLU A 91 -1.37 8.89 -14.06
C GLU A 91 -2.32 9.86 -13.36
N GLU A 92 -1.74 10.86 -12.70
CA GLU A 92 -2.41 12.00 -12.10
C GLU A 92 -3.61 11.58 -11.22
N LYS A 93 -4.80 12.05 -11.57
CA LYS A 93 -6.04 11.75 -10.87
C LYS A 93 -6.30 10.25 -10.74
N ALA A 94 -6.00 9.46 -11.78
CA ALA A 94 -6.21 8.02 -11.74
C ALA A 94 -5.24 7.32 -10.77
N CYS A 95 -4.02 7.84 -10.62
CA CYS A 95 -3.08 7.37 -9.61
C CYS A 95 -3.59 7.66 -8.19
N ILE A 96 -4.11 8.87 -7.94
CA ILE A 96 -4.69 9.26 -6.63
C ILE A 96 -5.90 8.37 -6.30
N GLU A 97 -6.79 8.21 -7.27
CA GLU A 97 -7.99 7.38 -7.12
C GLU A 97 -7.61 5.94 -6.79
N HIS A 98 -6.68 5.34 -7.56
CA HIS A 98 -6.18 4.00 -7.30
C HIS A 98 -5.64 3.87 -5.87
N LEU A 99 -4.75 4.78 -5.44
CA LEU A 99 -4.20 4.76 -4.09
C LEU A 99 -5.30 4.79 -3.01
N PHE A 100 -6.32 5.63 -3.19
CA PHE A 100 -7.42 5.74 -2.23
C PHE A 100 -8.26 4.47 -2.19
N ARG A 101 -8.55 3.87 -3.35
CA ARG A 101 -9.26 2.58 -3.43
C ARG A 101 -8.45 1.45 -2.79
N VAL A 102 -7.13 1.41 -2.99
CA VAL A 102 -6.23 0.47 -2.30
C VAL A 102 -6.26 0.69 -0.79
N SER A 103 -6.17 1.95 -0.33
CA SER A 103 -6.20 2.30 1.10
C SER A 103 -7.53 1.93 1.77
N ALA A 104 -8.63 2.00 1.01
CA ALA A 104 -9.98 1.66 1.41
C ALA A 104 -10.30 0.15 1.28
N SER A 105 -9.31 -0.66 0.88
CA SER A 105 -9.45 -2.11 0.63
C SER A 105 -10.42 -2.47 -0.51
N LEU A 106 -10.85 -1.52 -1.35
CA LEU A 106 -11.82 -1.75 -2.43
C LEU A 106 -11.25 -2.58 -3.58
N ASP A 107 -9.94 -2.49 -3.79
CA ASP A 107 -9.24 -3.23 -4.84
C ASP A 107 -8.43 -4.43 -4.29
N SER A 108 -8.76 -4.89 -3.08
CA SER A 108 -8.18 -6.09 -2.46
C SER A 108 -9.00 -7.34 -2.78
N LEU A 109 -8.33 -8.50 -2.93
CA LEU A 109 -8.96 -9.82 -3.06
C LEU A 109 -9.94 -10.10 -1.92
N VAL A 110 -9.54 -9.66 -0.73
CA VAL A 110 -10.34 -9.67 0.49
C VAL A 110 -10.70 -8.23 0.82
N LEU A 111 -11.99 -7.90 0.72
CA LEU A 111 -12.52 -6.67 1.32
C LEU A 111 -12.38 -6.72 2.84
N GLY A 112 -11.94 -5.62 3.43
CA GLY A 112 -11.85 -5.51 4.89
C GLY A 112 -10.62 -6.15 5.52
N GLU A 113 -9.69 -6.71 4.73
CA GLU A 113 -8.37 -7.09 5.22
C GLU A 113 -7.65 -5.83 5.73
N GLY A 114 -7.78 -5.56 7.04
CA GLY A 114 -7.16 -4.40 7.69
C GLY A 114 -5.63 -4.37 7.58
N GLN A 115 -5.04 -5.41 6.98
CA GLN A 115 -3.64 -5.51 6.66
C GLN A 115 -3.22 -4.58 5.51
N ILE A 116 -4.02 -4.35 4.46
CA ILE A 116 -3.57 -3.52 3.32
C ILE A 116 -3.31 -2.07 3.73
N LEU A 117 -4.19 -1.48 4.54
CA LEU A 117 -4.00 -0.13 5.09
C LEU A 117 -2.76 -0.05 5.98
N SER A 118 -2.49 -1.12 6.74
CA SER A 118 -1.32 -1.21 7.62
C SER A 118 -0.03 -1.39 6.83
N GLN A 119 -0.06 -2.20 5.76
CA GLN A 119 1.04 -2.40 4.81
C GLN A 119 1.34 -1.12 4.02
N LEU A 120 0.31 -0.43 3.53
CA LEU A 120 0.44 0.87 2.87
C LEU A 120 1.10 1.89 3.79
N LYS A 121 0.66 1.96 5.05
CA LYS A 121 1.29 2.81 6.08
C LYS A 121 2.75 2.40 6.31
N GLY A 122 3.05 1.10 6.36
CA GLY A 122 4.42 0.59 6.50
C GLY A 122 5.32 1.00 5.33
N ALA A 123 4.83 0.84 4.09
CA ALA A 123 5.54 1.24 2.86
C ALA A 123 5.84 2.75 2.84
N TYR A 124 4.83 3.58 3.18
CA TYR A 124 5.01 5.02 3.29
C TYR A 124 6.06 5.39 4.36
N ILE A 125 6.01 4.78 5.54
CA ILE A 125 6.98 5.06 6.61
C ILE A 125 8.40 4.65 6.18
N ALA A 126 8.56 3.50 5.52
CA ALA A 126 9.86 3.05 5.03
C ALA A 126 10.45 4.05 4.03
N ALA A 127 9.66 4.49 3.05
CA ALA A 127 10.09 5.51 2.08
C ALA A 127 10.39 6.86 2.74
N TYR A 128 9.54 7.31 3.67
CA TYR A 128 9.74 8.56 4.42
C TYR A 128 11.04 8.53 5.23
N SER A 129 11.30 7.44 5.96
CA SER A 129 12.51 7.27 6.76
C SER A 129 13.78 7.20 5.91
N ALA A 130 13.68 6.70 4.68
CA ALA A 130 14.79 6.64 3.73
C ALA A 130 14.98 7.95 2.91
N GLY A 131 14.14 8.97 3.13
CA GLY A 131 14.22 10.26 2.45
C GLY A 131 13.63 10.29 1.03
N PHE A 132 12.84 9.28 0.66
CA PHE A 132 12.24 9.14 -0.67
C PHE A 132 10.83 9.74 -0.79
N THR A 133 10.34 10.42 0.25
CA THR A 133 9.08 11.16 0.15
C THR A 133 9.33 12.64 0.39
N GLY A 134 8.57 13.46 -0.34
CA GLY A 134 8.61 14.90 -0.28
C GLY A 134 7.23 15.46 0.00
N THR A 135 6.98 16.69 -0.45
CA THR A 135 5.73 17.39 -0.12
C THR A 135 4.51 16.67 -0.71
N VAL A 136 4.65 16.12 -1.92
CA VAL A 136 3.54 15.54 -2.68
C VAL A 136 3.06 14.26 -2.00
N PHE A 137 3.96 13.30 -1.75
CA PHE A 137 3.63 12.02 -1.12
C PHE A 137 3.30 12.16 0.36
N ASN A 138 3.91 13.09 1.07
CA ASN A 138 3.52 13.33 2.46
C ASN A 138 2.06 13.80 2.56
N ILE A 139 1.58 14.64 1.65
CA ILE A 139 0.16 15.03 1.59
C ILE A 139 -0.70 13.83 1.15
N LEU A 140 -0.33 13.19 0.05
CA LEU A 140 -1.13 12.15 -0.60
C LEU A 140 -1.30 10.89 0.26
N PHE A 141 -0.20 10.32 0.77
CA PHE A 141 -0.24 9.08 1.54
C PHE A 141 -0.87 9.28 2.92
N GLN A 142 -0.64 10.42 3.57
CA GLN A 142 -1.34 10.73 4.82
C GLN A 142 -2.85 10.85 4.59
N ARG A 143 -3.27 11.48 3.49
CA ARG A 143 -4.69 11.53 3.13
C ARG A 143 -5.24 10.15 2.81
N ALA A 144 -4.53 9.33 2.03
CA ALA A 144 -4.93 7.95 1.73
C ALA A 144 -5.14 7.14 3.01
N ILE A 145 -4.23 7.21 3.98
CA ILE A 145 -4.38 6.53 5.27
C ILE A 145 -5.63 7.01 6.03
N GLY A 146 -5.91 8.32 5.99
CA GLY A 146 -7.11 8.91 6.57
C GLY A 146 -8.40 8.44 5.89
N VAL A 147 -8.42 8.42 4.56
CA VAL A 147 -9.55 7.94 3.74
C VAL A 147 -9.83 6.47 4.03
N GLY A 148 -8.80 5.61 4.03
CA GLY A 148 -8.96 4.19 4.37
C GLY A 148 -9.59 3.98 5.75
N LYS A 149 -9.22 4.79 6.76
CA LYS A 149 -9.88 4.76 8.07
C LYS A 149 -11.32 5.24 8.02
N LYS A 150 -11.60 6.36 7.34
CA LYS A 150 -12.95 6.95 7.21
C LYS A 150 -13.90 5.96 6.52
N VAL A 151 -13.46 5.34 5.42
CA VAL A 151 -14.23 4.32 4.71
C VAL A 151 -14.51 3.13 5.61
N ARG A 152 -13.52 2.58 6.33
CA ARG A 152 -13.73 1.44 7.23
C ARG A 152 -14.71 1.72 8.38
N THR A 153 -14.72 2.94 8.91
CA THR A 153 -15.65 3.33 9.99
C THR A 153 -17.06 3.57 9.47
N ASN A 154 -17.20 4.10 8.25
CA ASN A 154 -18.47 4.57 7.71
C ASN A 154 -19.16 3.57 6.76
N THR A 155 -18.51 2.46 6.45
CA THR A 155 -19.04 1.40 5.57
C THR A 155 -18.98 0.04 6.26
N GLY A 156 -19.75 -0.93 5.75
CA GLY A 156 -19.70 -2.32 6.18
C GLY A 156 -18.44 -3.07 5.73
N ILE A 157 -17.49 -2.42 5.04
CA ILE A 157 -16.27 -3.06 4.51
C ILE A 157 -15.46 -3.73 5.63
N ALA A 158 -15.50 -3.21 6.86
CA ALA A 158 -14.83 -3.83 8.01
C ALA A 158 -15.64 -4.96 8.68
N ASN A 159 -16.94 -5.07 8.39
CA ASN A 159 -17.89 -5.91 9.13
C ASN A 159 -18.13 -7.29 8.51
N THR A 160 -17.47 -7.63 7.40
CA THR A 160 -17.52 -8.96 6.81
C THR A 160 -16.10 -9.46 6.58
N PRO A 161 -15.51 -10.23 7.50
CA PRO A 161 -14.19 -10.80 7.29
C PRO A 161 -14.31 -11.94 6.27
N VAL A 162 -14.30 -11.61 4.98
CA VAL A 162 -14.16 -12.60 3.90
C VAL A 162 -12.67 -12.91 3.70
N SER A 163 -11.93 -13.13 4.79
CA SER A 163 -10.48 -13.38 4.71
C SER A 163 -10.20 -14.76 4.15
N VAL A 164 -9.08 -14.90 3.42
CA VAL A 164 -8.58 -16.20 2.93
C VAL A 164 -8.54 -17.22 4.07
N SER A 165 -8.03 -16.79 5.24
CA SER A 165 -8.01 -17.61 6.46
C SER A 165 -9.40 -18.02 6.95
N TYR A 166 -10.40 -17.14 6.92
CA TYR A 166 -11.76 -17.48 7.34
C TYR A 166 -12.44 -18.44 6.36
N THR A 167 -12.30 -18.18 5.06
CA THR A 167 -12.83 -19.06 4.00
C THR A 167 -12.17 -20.43 4.04
N ALA A 168 -10.85 -20.50 4.27
CA ALA A 168 -10.14 -21.74 4.51
C ALA A 168 -10.75 -22.57 5.64
N VAL A 169 -11.12 -21.92 6.76
CA VAL A 169 -11.76 -22.61 7.88
C VAL A 169 -13.14 -23.13 7.52
N ASN A 170 -13.97 -22.36 6.81
CA ASN A 170 -15.30 -22.81 6.41
C ASN A 170 -15.22 -23.96 5.39
N LEU A 171 -14.33 -23.88 4.40
CA LEU A 171 -14.12 -24.98 3.45
C LEU A 171 -13.59 -26.24 4.12
N ALA A 172 -12.73 -26.10 5.13
CA ALA A 172 -12.29 -27.23 5.94
C ALA A 172 -13.44 -27.83 6.76
N GLU A 173 -14.36 -27.00 7.28
CA GLU A 173 -15.57 -27.47 7.97
C GLU A 173 -16.48 -28.26 7.02
N ASP A 174 -16.69 -27.77 5.80
CA ASP A 174 -17.54 -28.43 4.78
C ASP A 174 -16.93 -29.73 4.24
N SER A 175 -15.60 -29.86 4.26
CA SER A 175 -14.87 -31.02 3.74
C SER A 175 -14.65 -32.14 4.76
N LEU A 176 -14.93 -31.90 6.04
CA LEU A 176 -14.72 -32.87 7.11
C LEU A 176 -16.06 -33.50 7.54
N ASP A 177 -16.10 -34.83 7.65
CA ASP A 177 -17.26 -35.56 8.15
C ASP A 177 -17.44 -35.49 9.69
N LYS A 178 -16.84 -34.49 10.35
CA LYS A 178 -16.88 -34.31 11.81
C LYS A 178 -16.83 -32.85 12.22
N PRO A 179 -17.36 -32.50 13.40
CA PRO A 179 -17.27 -31.13 13.93
C PRO A 179 -15.81 -30.68 14.11
N LEU A 180 -15.53 -29.41 13.80
CA LEU A 180 -14.20 -28.82 14.04
C LEU A 180 -13.73 -28.90 15.50
N THR A 181 -14.66 -29.00 16.46
CA THR A 181 -14.34 -29.19 17.88
C THR A 181 -13.59 -30.49 18.20
N GLU A 182 -13.67 -31.48 17.29
CA GLU A 182 -12.98 -32.77 17.37
C GLU A 182 -11.82 -32.88 16.36
N ALA A 183 -11.60 -31.85 15.55
CA ALA A 183 -10.55 -31.84 14.55
C ALA A 183 -9.18 -31.59 15.17
N THR A 184 -8.18 -32.29 14.64
CA THR A 184 -6.77 -32.05 14.95
C THR A 184 -6.12 -31.26 13.83
N VAL A 185 -5.45 -30.15 14.18
CA VAL A 185 -4.82 -29.26 13.20
C VAL A 185 -3.30 -29.36 13.31
N LEU A 186 -2.63 -29.51 12.17
CA LEU A 186 -1.18 -29.41 12.05
C LEU A 186 -0.83 -28.18 11.22
N ILE A 187 -0.01 -27.30 11.78
CA ILE A 187 0.47 -26.09 11.10
C ILE A 187 1.94 -26.28 10.74
N LEU A 188 2.28 -26.13 9.46
CA LEU A 188 3.65 -26.07 8.96
C LEU A 188 3.98 -24.62 8.62
N GLY A 189 4.87 -24.04 9.40
CA GLY A 189 5.21 -22.62 9.34
C GLY A 189 4.69 -21.86 10.56
N ALA A 190 5.23 -20.65 10.74
CA ALA A 190 4.82 -19.74 11.80
C ALA A 190 4.62 -18.31 11.26
N GLY A 191 4.02 -18.22 10.07
CA GLY A 191 3.69 -16.96 9.43
C GLY A 191 2.42 -16.31 10.00
N THR A 192 2.22 -15.03 9.66
CA THR A 192 1.03 -14.27 10.09
C THR A 192 -0.27 -14.90 9.58
N MET A 193 -0.25 -15.49 8.37
CA MET A 193 -1.41 -16.17 7.78
C MET A 193 -1.76 -17.44 8.53
N SER A 194 -0.77 -18.30 8.85
CA SER A 194 -1.02 -19.47 9.72
C SER A 194 -1.56 -19.10 11.10
N GLU A 195 -1.09 -18.00 11.69
CA GLU A 195 -1.60 -17.50 12.98
C GLU A 195 -3.07 -17.05 12.87
N LEU A 196 -3.41 -16.34 11.80
CA LEU A 196 -4.79 -15.88 11.56
C LEU A 196 -5.74 -17.06 11.31
N THR A 197 -5.36 -18.02 10.47
CA THR A 197 -6.16 -19.23 10.22
C THR A 197 -6.34 -20.05 11.50
N ALA A 198 -5.27 -20.22 12.30
CA ALA A 198 -5.35 -20.87 13.61
C ALA A 198 -6.30 -20.14 14.58
N THR A 199 -6.32 -18.80 14.55
CA THR A 199 -7.22 -17.99 15.36
C THR A 199 -8.68 -18.24 14.99
N HIS A 200 -8.99 -18.31 13.69
CA HIS A 200 -10.34 -18.64 13.22
C HIS A 200 -10.75 -20.09 13.58
N LEU A 201 -9.84 -21.06 13.48
CA LEU A 201 -10.08 -22.44 13.89
C LEU A 201 -10.36 -22.56 15.40
N GLN A 202 -9.59 -21.85 16.22
CA GLN A 202 -9.80 -21.83 17.66
C GLN A 202 -11.15 -21.17 18.02
N ALA A 203 -11.54 -20.11 17.31
CA ALA A 203 -12.86 -19.48 17.47
C ALA A 203 -14.02 -20.42 17.10
N LYS A 204 -13.81 -21.36 16.17
CA LYS A 204 -14.73 -22.46 15.81
C LYS A 204 -14.65 -23.66 16.76
N GLY A 205 -13.78 -23.59 17.78
CA GLY A 205 -13.71 -24.57 18.87
C GLY A 205 -12.70 -25.70 18.69
N VAL A 206 -11.78 -25.62 17.72
CA VAL A 206 -10.63 -26.54 17.63
C VAL A 206 -9.80 -26.47 18.91
N LYS A 207 -9.49 -27.64 19.47
CA LYS A 207 -8.73 -27.77 20.73
C LYS A 207 -7.31 -28.28 20.56
N THR A 208 -7.06 -29.05 19.50
CA THR A 208 -5.80 -29.76 19.31
C THR A 208 -5.04 -29.16 18.14
N ILE A 209 -4.00 -28.37 18.44
CA ILE A 209 -3.16 -27.71 17.43
C ILE A 209 -1.71 -28.14 17.63
N PHE A 210 -1.11 -28.69 16.58
CA PHE A 210 0.31 -28.95 16.48
C PHE A 210 0.96 -27.92 15.56
N VAL A 211 2.14 -27.44 15.92
CA VAL A 211 2.88 -26.48 15.11
C VAL A 211 4.27 -27.03 14.83
N SER A 212 4.66 -26.99 13.57
CA SER A 212 6.02 -27.27 13.15
C SER A 212 6.59 -26.10 12.36
N ASN A 213 7.88 -25.84 12.51
CA ASN A 213 8.56 -24.81 11.75
C ASN A 213 10.04 -25.15 11.61
N ARG A 214 10.70 -24.64 10.57
CA ARG A 214 12.14 -24.79 10.34
C ARG A 214 12.96 -24.37 11.57
N THR A 215 12.57 -23.25 12.17
CA THR A 215 13.13 -22.80 13.45
C THR A 215 12.19 -23.24 14.58
N PHE A 216 12.61 -24.23 15.38
CA PHE A 216 11.76 -24.84 16.42
C PHE A 216 11.21 -23.83 17.43
N THR A 217 12.00 -22.83 17.84
CA THR A 217 11.55 -21.79 18.78
C THR A 217 10.37 -20.96 18.27
N ASN A 218 10.26 -20.78 16.95
CA ASN A 218 9.11 -20.11 16.34
C ASN A 218 7.85 -21.00 16.41
N ALA A 219 8.01 -22.32 16.27
CA ALA A 219 6.91 -23.27 16.47
C ALA A 219 6.44 -23.26 17.93
N GLU A 220 7.36 -23.22 18.90
CA GLU A 220 7.03 -23.08 20.33
C GLU A 220 6.27 -21.80 20.63
N ALA A 221 6.73 -20.66 20.08
CA ALA A 221 6.08 -19.38 20.29
C ALA A 221 4.64 -19.36 19.75
N LEU A 222 4.41 -19.92 18.56
CA LEU A 222 3.07 -19.97 17.96
C LEU A 222 2.18 -21.00 18.66
N ALA A 223 2.69 -22.20 18.95
CA ALA A 223 1.95 -23.24 19.68
C ALA A 223 1.46 -22.72 21.03
N LYS A 224 2.31 -21.98 21.76
CA LYS A 224 1.95 -21.40 23.06
C LYS A 224 0.76 -20.43 22.98
N LYS A 225 0.60 -19.67 21.89
CA LYS A 225 -0.55 -18.76 21.72
C LYS A 225 -1.88 -19.50 21.67
N PHE A 226 -1.87 -20.73 21.16
CA PHE A 226 -3.07 -21.52 20.93
C PHE A 226 -3.23 -22.71 21.88
N ASN A 227 -2.42 -22.78 22.95
CA ASN A 227 -2.34 -23.95 23.85
C ASN A 227 -2.06 -25.26 23.10
N GLY A 228 -1.33 -25.17 21.99
CA GLY A 228 -0.93 -26.29 21.15
C GLY A 228 0.44 -26.87 21.55
N GLN A 229 0.93 -27.80 20.73
CA GLN A 229 2.22 -28.46 20.93
C GLN A 229 3.15 -28.22 19.74
N ALA A 230 4.40 -27.82 20.01
CA ALA A 230 5.43 -27.74 18.98
C ALA A 230 5.99 -29.13 18.67
N ILE A 231 6.13 -29.44 17.38
CA ILE A 231 6.74 -30.68 16.89
C ILE A 231 7.93 -30.34 15.97
N LYS A 232 8.94 -31.23 15.95
CA LYS A 232 10.06 -31.09 15.02
C LYS A 232 9.59 -31.29 13.59
N LEU A 233 10.16 -30.52 12.66
CA LEU A 233 9.80 -30.57 11.25
C LEU A 233 9.99 -31.98 10.67
N ASP A 234 11.07 -32.67 11.01
CA ASP A 234 11.34 -34.03 10.53
C ASP A 234 10.26 -35.06 10.90
N HIS A 235 9.38 -34.76 11.87
CA HIS A 235 8.32 -35.64 12.34
C HIS A 235 6.91 -35.24 11.86
N TYR A 236 6.81 -34.27 10.95
CA TYR A 236 5.50 -33.75 10.55
C TYR A 236 4.64 -34.81 9.83
N VAL A 237 5.27 -35.72 9.08
CA VAL A 237 4.58 -36.76 8.31
C VAL A 237 3.93 -37.77 9.26
N GLU A 238 4.62 -38.16 10.32
CA GLU A 238 4.07 -39.03 11.36
C GLU A 238 2.91 -38.32 12.08
N GLN A 239 3.04 -37.02 12.38
CA GLN A 239 1.96 -36.27 13.02
C GLN A 239 0.74 -36.09 12.10
N ALA A 240 0.95 -35.99 10.79
CA ALA A 240 -0.10 -35.85 9.80
C ALA A 240 -1.04 -37.08 9.73
N GLU A 241 -0.63 -38.25 10.24
CA GLU A 241 -1.51 -39.40 10.42
C GLU A 241 -2.72 -39.08 11.32
N HIS A 242 -2.53 -38.18 12.29
CA HIS A 242 -3.55 -37.81 13.26
C HIS A 242 -4.17 -36.44 12.98
N ALA A 243 -3.63 -35.66 12.05
CA ALA A 243 -4.14 -34.34 11.70
C ALA A 243 -5.29 -34.44 10.68
N ASP A 244 -6.40 -33.76 10.92
CA ASP A 244 -7.51 -33.67 9.98
C ASP A 244 -7.34 -32.49 9.02
N ILE A 245 -6.64 -31.45 9.48
CA ILE A 245 -6.33 -30.26 8.73
C ILE A 245 -4.83 -30.00 8.81
N ILE A 246 -4.18 -29.84 7.66
CA ILE A 246 -2.82 -29.32 7.55
C ILE A 246 -2.90 -27.90 7.01
N ILE A 247 -2.30 -26.93 7.70
CA ILE A 247 -2.13 -25.56 7.19
C ILE A 247 -0.66 -25.36 6.88
N THR A 248 -0.35 -24.88 5.69
CA THR A 248 1.01 -24.54 5.28
C THR A 248 1.11 -23.05 4.98
N SER A 249 2.16 -22.41 5.48
CA SER A 249 2.43 -20.97 5.37
C SER A 249 3.91 -20.73 5.69
N THR A 250 4.81 -21.44 5.01
CA THR A 250 6.25 -21.25 5.17
C THR A 250 6.80 -20.24 4.16
N GLY A 251 8.09 -19.92 4.30
CA GLY A 251 8.85 -19.14 3.31
C GLY A 251 9.84 -20.02 2.55
N ALA A 252 9.53 -21.30 2.35
CA ALA A 252 10.37 -22.20 1.60
C ALA A 252 10.29 -21.87 0.10
N PRO A 253 11.42 -21.86 -0.63
CA PRO A 253 11.41 -21.67 -2.08
C PRO A 253 11.09 -22.97 -2.85
N HIS A 254 10.67 -24.03 -2.16
CA HIS A 254 10.39 -25.36 -2.69
C HIS A 254 9.22 -25.99 -1.93
N TYR A 255 8.57 -26.98 -2.55
CA TYR A 255 7.48 -27.73 -1.91
C TYR A 255 7.99 -28.48 -0.67
N ILE A 256 7.31 -28.28 0.45
CA ILE A 256 7.50 -29.02 1.69
C ILE A 256 6.75 -30.36 1.65
N ILE A 257 5.55 -30.34 1.08
CA ILE A 257 4.74 -31.55 0.86
C ILE A 257 4.74 -31.83 -0.64
N GLY A 258 5.60 -32.75 -1.05
CA GLY A 258 5.60 -33.31 -2.40
C GLY A 258 4.69 -34.53 -2.52
N GLU A 259 4.61 -35.09 -3.73
CA GLU A 259 3.82 -36.30 -4.02
C GLU A 259 4.18 -37.48 -3.10
N LYS A 260 5.47 -37.65 -2.81
CA LYS A 260 5.98 -38.76 -1.99
C LYS A 260 5.48 -38.67 -0.54
N GLU A 261 5.60 -37.49 0.07
CA GLU A 261 5.17 -37.23 1.43
C GLU A 261 3.65 -37.33 1.53
N ALA A 262 2.92 -36.74 0.58
CA ALA A 262 1.46 -36.82 0.55
C ALA A 262 0.93 -38.25 0.39
N LYS A 263 1.53 -39.07 -0.48
CA LYS A 263 1.17 -40.50 -0.61
C LYS A 263 1.44 -41.26 0.69
N ARG A 264 2.53 -40.95 1.39
CA ARG A 264 2.83 -41.55 2.70
C ARG A 264 1.78 -41.15 3.75
N ILE A 265 1.40 -39.87 3.80
CA ILE A 265 0.34 -39.37 4.69
C ILE A 265 -0.98 -40.08 4.38
N ALA A 266 -1.42 -40.10 3.13
CA ALA A 266 -2.67 -40.74 2.71
C ALA A 266 -2.68 -42.24 3.08
N SER A 267 -1.57 -42.94 2.86
CA SER A 267 -1.44 -44.36 3.22
C SER A 267 -1.55 -44.63 4.72
N LEU A 268 -0.96 -43.78 5.57
CA LEU A 268 -1.04 -43.91 7.04
C LEU A 268 -2.47 -43.66 7.56
N ARG A 269 -3.27 -42.90 6.80
CA ARG A 269 -4.62 -42.51 7.22
C ARG A 269 -5.69 -43.56 6.94
N HIS A 270 -5.36 -44.63 6.22
CA HIS A 270 -6.28 -45.73 5.89
C HIS A 270 -7.60 -45.26 5.26
N GLY A 271 -7.52 -44.31 4.33
CA GLY A 271 -8.68 -43.77 3.61
C GLY A 271 -9.42 -42.64 4.33
N ARG A 272 -8.99 -42.23 5.53
CA ARG A 272 -9.56 -41.05 6.21
C ARG A 272 -9.15 -39.77 5.49
N PRO A 273 -10.09 -38.89 5.14
CA PRO A 273 -9.77 -37.68 4.39
C PRO A 273 -8.88 -36.73 5.20
N ILE A 274 -8.12 -35.90 4.50
CA ILE A 274 -7.33 -34.82 5.09
C ILE A 274 -7.50 -33.55 4.28
N VAL A 275 -7.75 -32.45 4.96
CA VAL A 275 -7.80 -31.12 4.34
C VAL A 275 -6.41 -30.51 4.42
N MET A 276 -5.87 -30.10 3.28
CA MET A 276 -4.61 -29.40 3.18
C MET A 276 -4.87 -27.98 2.67
N ILE A 277 -4.45 -26.98 3.45
CA ILE A 277 -4.66 -25.58 3.16
C ILE A 277 -3.28 -24.94 2.93
N ASP A 278 -3.00 -24.62 1.67
CA ASP A 278 -1.76 -23.97 1.25
C ASP A 278 -1.97 -22.46 1.09
N ILE A 279 -1.44 -21.71 2.06
CA ILE A 279 -1.48 -20.25 2.12
C ILE A 279 -0.06 -19.67 1.99
N ALA A 280 0.90 -20.46 1.48
CA ALA A 280 2.27 -20.01 1.24
C ALA A 280 2.43 -19.41 -0.17
N VAL A 281 3.32 -18.42 -0.27
CA VAL A 281 3.77 -17.84 -1.54
C VAL A 281 5.28 -17.64 -1.43
N PRO A 282 6.12 -18.47 -2.10
CA PRO A 282 5.77 -19.59 -2.99
C PRO A 282 5.02 -20.73 -2.31
N ARG A 283 4.31 -21.55 -3.10
CA ARG A 283 3.48 -22.68 -2.61
C ARG A 283 4.31 -23.71 -1.83
N ASP A 284 3.76 -24.19 -0.73
CA ASP A 284 4.38 -25.22 0.12
C ASP A 284 3.99 -26.65 -0.32
N ILE A 285 2.87 -26.79 -1.04
CA ILE A 285 2.34 -28.09 -1.46
C ILE A 285 2.39 -28.20 -2.97
N ASP A 286 2.95 -29.31 -3.45
CA ASP A 286 2.97 -29.63 -4.87
C ASP A 286 1.52 -29.81 -5.39
N PRO A 287 1.10 -29.11 -6.47
CA PRO A 287 -0.27 -29.22 -7.00
C PRO A 287 -0.72 -30.65 -7.34
N VAL A 288 0.22 -31.56 -7.67
CA VAL A 288 -0.10 -32.98 -7.96
C VAL A 288 -0.71 -33.71 -6.75
N VAL A 289 -0.53 -33.17 -5.54
CA VAL A 289 -1.10 -33.73 -4.31
C VAL A 289 -2.63 -33.70 -4.32
N ALA A 290 -3.25 -32.81 -5.09
CA ALA A 290 -4.71 -32.76 -5.26
C ALA A 290 -5.29 -34.02 -5.93
N ASP A 291 -4.49 -34.75 -6.71
CA ASP A 291 -4.93 -35.97 -7.41
C ASP A 291 -4.91 -37.22 -6.51
N ILE A 292 -4.42 -37.09 -5.27
CA ILE A 292 -4.33 -38.21 -4.32
C ILE A 292 -5.68 -38.42 -3.64
N GLU A 293 -6.20 -39.65 -3.71
CA GLU A 293 -7.46 -40.03 -3.09
C GLU A 293 -7.46 -39.73 -1.57
N GLY A 294 -8.51 -39.05 -1.12
CA GLY A 294 -8.67 -38.64 0.28
C GLY A 294 -7.93 -37.35 0.67
N VAL A 295 -7.32 -36.64 -0.27
CA VAL A 295 -6.71 -35.32 -0.01
C VAL A 295 -7.59 -34.21 -0.60
N TYR A 296 -8.00 -33.27 0.24
CA TYR A 296 -8.66 -32.03 -0.18
C TYR A 296 -7.66 -30.89 -0.11
N LEU A 297 -7.11 -30.48 -1.26
CA LEU A 297 -6.13 -29.39 -1.34
C LEU A 297 -6.81 -28.07 -1.70
N PHE A 298 -6.71 -27.09 -0.81
CA PHE A 298 -7.12 -25.71 -1.03
C PHE A 298 -5.88 -24.81 -1.04
N ASN A 299 -5.58 -24.23 -2.20
CA ASN A 299 -4.54 -23.20 -2.31
C ASN A 299 -5.14 -21.80 -2.18
N ILE A 300 -4.28 -20.79 -2.04
CA ILE A 300 -4.69 -19.39 -1.91
C ILE A 300 -5.65 -18.94 -3.02
N ASP A 301 -5.42 -19.34 -4.27
CA ASP A 301 -6.25 -18.95 -5.42
C ASP A 301 -7.66 -19.57 -5.35
N ALA A 302 -7.77 -20.83 -4.93
CA ALA A 302 -9.05 -21.52 -4.74
C ALA A 302 -9.86 -20.87 -3.62
N LEU A 303 -9.20 -20.51 -2.51
CA LEU A 303 -9.82 -19.79 -1.40
C LEU A 303 -10.31 -18.40 -1.85
N GLU A 304 -9.52 -17.72 -2.67
CA GLU A 304 -9.88 -16.43 -3.27
C GLU A 304 -11.09 -16.52 -4.19
N SER A 305 -11.27 -17.62 -4.94
CA SER A 305 -12.43 -17.81 -5.80
C SER A 305 -13.76 -17.94 -5.03
N VAL A 306 -13.75 -18.58 -3.87
CA VAL A 306 -14.93 -18.74 -2.98
C VAL A 306 -15.26 -17.42 -2.28
N VAL A 307 -14.22 -16.65 -1.95
CA VAL A 307 -14.35 -15.29 -1.42
C VAL A 307 -15.05 -14.36 -2.43
N GLU A 308 -14.94 -14.62 -3.74
CA GLU A 308 -15.54 -13.85 -4.84
C GLU A 308 -17.07 -14.02 -4.98
N GLU A 309 -17.68 -15.09 -4.46
CA GLU A 309 -19.15 -15.32 -4.53
C GLU A 309 -19.98 -14.30 -3.72
N ASN A 310 -19.37 -13.53 -2.80
CA ASN A 310 -20.02 -12.45 -2.05
C ASN A 310 -20.11 -11.11 -2.82
N LYS A 311 -19.89 -11.10 -4.14
CA LYS A 311 -19.73 -9.91 -5.01
C LYS A 311 -20.82 -8.85 -4.89
N GLN A 312 -22.08 -9.21 -4.66
CA GLN A 312 -23.17 -8.22 -4.55
C GLN A 312 -23.02 -7.33 -3.31
N GLN A 313 -22.70 -7.91 -2.16
CA GLN A 313 -22.46 -7.14 -0.93
C GLN A 313 -21.21 -6.25 -1.07
N ARG A 314 -20.21 -6.70 -1.85
CA ARG A 314 -19.01 -5.93 -2.19
C ARG A 314 -19.34 -4.67 -2.98
N GLU A 315 -20.15 -4.81 -4.02
CA GLU A 315 -20.52 -3.69 -4.89
C GLU A 315 -21.36 -2.65 -4.14
N GLU A 316 -22.22 -3.07 -3.22
CA GLU A 316 -23.02 -2.15 -2.39
C GLU A 316 -22.16 -1.33 -1.43
N GLU A 317 -21.20 -1.96 -0.74
CA GLU A 317 -20.31 -1.23 0.18
C GLU A 317 -19.28 -0.37 -0.57
N ALA A 318 -18.82 -0.81 -1.75
CA ALA A 318 -17.98 -0.01 -2.63
C ALA A 318 -18.70 1.28 -3.08
N LYS A 319 -19.98 1.18 -3.48
CA LYS A 319 -20.81 2.36 -3.82
C LYS A 319 -20.95 3.35 -2.67
N ARG A 320 -20.98 2.88 -1.42
CA ARG A 320 -20.99 3.76 -0.23
C ARG A 320 -19.65 4.44 0.03
N ALA A 321 -18.55 3.84 -0.39
CA ALA A 321 -17.21 4.40 -0.26
C ALA A 321 -16.89 5.46 -1.34
N GLU A 322 -17.48 5.35 -2.54
CA GLU A 322 -17.23 6.26 -3.67
C GLU A 322 -17.36 7.75 -3.32
N PRO A 323 -18.43 8.24 -2.65
CA PRO A 323 -18.53 9.65 -2.29
C PRO A 323 -17.39 10.13 -1.40
N ILE A 324 -16.92 9.28 -0.47
CA ILE A 324 -15.82 9.59 0.44
C ILE A 324 -14.50 9.72 -0.33
N ILE A 325 -14.30 8.84 -1.31
CA ILE A 325 -13.11 8.82 -2.17
C ILE A 325 -13.10 10.04 -3.08
N HIS A 326 -14.23 10.35 -3.74
CA HIS A 326 -14.35 11.50 -4.63
C HIS A 326 -14.09 12.83 -3.90
N GLU A 327 -14.72 13.03 -2.73
CA GLU A 327 -14.47 14.20 -1.87
C GLU A 327 -12.98 14.32 -1.53
N ALA A 328 -12.33 13.21 -1.19
CA ALA A 328 -10.91 13.22 -0.86
C ALA A 328 -10.00 13.49 -2.07
N ILE A 329 -10.37 13.04 -3.27
CA ILE A 329 -9.62 13.31 -4.50
C ILE A 329 -9.64 14.81 -4.78
N ASP A 330 -10.83 15.42 -4.72
CA ASP A 330 -11.00 16.86 -4.97
C ASP A 330 -10.18 17.68 -3.97
N GLU A 331 -10.20 17.34 -2.68
CA GLU A 331 -9.37 17.98 -1.65
C GLU A 331 -7.86 17.89 -1.91
N VAL A 332 -7.37 16.78 -2.49
CA VAL A 332 -5.94 16.61 -2.80
C VAL A 332 -5.56 17.36 -4.07
N LEU A 333 -6.41 17.31 -5.09
CA LEU A 333 -6.18 18.05 -6.33
C LEU A 333 -6.11 19.56 -6.06
N GLU A 334 -7.00 20.09 -5.22
CA GLU A 334 -6.98 21.48 -4.78
C GLU A 334 -5.69 21.82 -4.00
N LYS A 335 -5.19 20.90 -3.17
CA LYS A 335 -3.90 21.12 -2.48
C LYS A 335 -2.71 21.10 -3.43
N PHE A 336 -2.75 20.24 -4.45
CA PHE A 336 -1.67 20.13 -5.42
C PHE A 336 -1.62 21.32 -6.37
N SER A 337 -2.77 21.85 -6.79
CA SER A 337 -2.79 23.10 -7.54
C SER A 337 -2.16 24.24 -6.73
N TYR A 338 -2.42 24.33 -5.43
CA TYR A 338 -1.77 25.35 -4.59
C TYR A 338 -0.22 25.24 -4.56
N LEU A 339 0.33 24.03 -4.69
CA LEU A 339 1.79 23.83 -4.66
C LEU A 339 2.48 24.37 -5.91
N SER A 340 1.83 24.32 -7.08
CA SER A 340 2.43 24.82 -8.33
C SER A 340 2.56 26.35 -8.33
N VAL A 341 1.60 27.04 -7.72
CA VAL A 341 1.58 28.51 -7.68
C VAL A 341 2.41 29.14 -6.57
N ARG A 342 2.70 28.39 -5.51
CA ARG A 342 3.41 28.86 -4.31
C ARG A 342 4.76 29.56 -4.58
N PRO A 343 5.63 29.10 -5.51
CA PRO A 343 6.91 29.76 -5.75
C PRO A 343 6.74 31.19 -6.29
N MET A 344 5.75 31.46 -7.15
CA MET A 344 5.50 32.83 -7.60
C MET A 344 4.98 33.68 -6.46
N MET A 345 4.01 33.18 -5.70
CA MET A 345 3.47 33.91 -4.56
C MET A 345 4.57 34.36 -3.60
N ALA A 346 5.58 33.50 -3.39
CA ALA A 346 6.77 33.83 -2.63
C ALA A 346 7.61 34.93 -3.29
N LEU A 347 7.92 34.83 -4.60
CA LEU A 347 8.66 35.86 -5.34
C LEU A 347 7.96 37.23 -5.30
N LEU A 348 6.65 37.26 -5.51
CA LEU A 348 5.86 38.48 -5.50
C LEU A 348 5.83 39.12 -4.10
N THR A 349 5.62 38.30 -3.06
CA THR A 349 5.61 38.77 -1.66
C THR A 349 6.99 39.30 -1.26
N ASP A 350 8.06 38.63 -1.63
CA ASP A 350 9.43 39.05 -1.32
C ASP A 350 9.77 40.37 -2.01
N LYS A 351 9.46 40.50 -3.31
CA LYS A 351 9.66 41.76 -4.04
C LYS A 351 8.88 42.92 -3.41
N ALA A 352 7.63 42.70 -3.04
CA ALA A 352 6.80 43.73 -2.39
C ALA A 352 7.36 44.14 -1.02
N ASP A 353 7.82 43.19 -0.20
CA ASP A 353 8.44 43.51 1.10
C ASP A 353 9.78 44.24 0.94
N ARG A 354 10.59 43.91 -0.07
CA ARG A 354 11.81 44.66 -0.39
C ARG A 354 11.53 46.12 -0.71
N ILE A 355 10.54 46.37 -1.58
CA ILE A 355 10.11 47.74 -1.93
C ILE A 355 9.63 48.47 -0.68
N ARG A 356 8.76 47.84 0.12
CA ARG A 356 8.26 48.39 1.37
C ARG A 356 9.37 48.76 2.35
N ARG A 357 10.34 47.87 2.58
CA ARG A 357 11.47 48.13 3.49
C ARG A 357 12.31 49.30 3.00
N ARG A 358 12.57 49.38 1.69
CA ARG A 358 13.32 50.49 1.07
C ARG A 358 12.62 51.84 1.28
N GLU A 359 11.31 51.90 1.03
CA GLU A 359 10.55 53.14 1.19
C GLU A 359 10.34 53.51 2.65
N LEU A 360 10.12 52.52 3.54
CA LEU A 360 10.06 52.75 4.97
C LEU A 360 11.37 53.35 5.50
N HIS A 361 12.52 52.80 5.08
CA HIS A 361 13.83 53.33 5.44
C HIS A 361 14.00 54.79 4.98
N ARG A 362 13.63 55.10 3.74
CA ARG A 362 13.68 56.47 3.19
C ARG A 362 12.77 57.44 3.95
N ALA A 363 11.57 57.01 4.32
CA ALA A 363 10.63 57.83 5.08
C ALA A 363 11.15 58.12 6.50
N LEU A 364 11.66 57.09 7.19
CA LEU A 364 12.22 57.23 8.54
C LEU A 364 13.48 58.10 8.56
N ALA A 365 14.32 58.04 7.53
CA ALA A 365 15.51 58.89 7.42
C ALA A 365 15.19 60.41 7.37
N LYS A 366 13.95 60.79 6.99
CA LYS A 366 13.48 62.18 6.98
C LYS A 366 12.86 62.63 8.31
N LEU A 367 12.78 61.73 9.30
CA LEU A 367 12.18 61.98 10.61
C LEU A 367 13.21 61.65 11.71
N PRO A 368 14.22 62.51 11.92
CA PRO A 368 15.33 62.22 12.84
C PRO A 368 14.89 62.08 14.31
N ASP A 369 13.80 62.75 14.71
CA ASP A 369 13.30 62.76 16.09
C ASP A 369 12.13 61.78 16.34
N ILE A 370 11.91 60.81 15.45
CA ILE A 370 10.77 59.88 15.54
C ILE A 370 10.88 58.96 16.76
N SER A 371 9.77 58.80 17.51
CA SER A 371 9.72 57.84 18.62
C SER A 371 9.59 56.39 18.13
N ASP A 372 10.00 55.43 18.97
CA ASP A 372 9.82 53.99 18.68
C ASP A 372 8.34 53.60 18.47
N LYS A 373 7.42 54.28 19.17
CA LYS A 373 5.99 54.05 19.02
C LYS A 373 5.52 54.45 17.62
N GLU A 374 5.91 55.63 17.15
CA GLU A 374 5.57 56.12 15.81
C GLU A 374 6.21 55.26 14.72
N ARG A 375 7.47 54.84 14.92
CA ARG A 375 8.16 53.93 14.00
C ARG A 375 7.42 52.61 13.81
N ARG A 376 6.89 52.01 14.90
CA ARG A 376 6.07 50.80 14.84
C ARG A 376 4.72 51.02 14.14
N ILE A 377 4.09 52.18 14.36
CA ILE A 377 2.83 52.54 13.68
C ILE A 377 3.06 52.61 12.16
N ILE A 378 4.13 53.29 11.72
CA ILE A 378 4.45 53.43 10.29
C ILE A 378 4.86 52.08 9.68
N ASP A 379 5.67 51.26 10.36
CA ASP A 379 6.01 49.90 9.89
C ASP A 379 4.74 49.05 9.72
N SER A 380 3.87 49.02 10.73
CA SER A 380 2.59 48.29 10.69
C SER A 380 1.69 48.78 9.55
N MET A 381 1.53 50.09 9.38
CA MET A 381 0.78 50.69 8.28
C MET A 381 1.33 50.24 6.92
N SER A 382 2.65 50.31 6.72
CA SER A 382 3.29 49.91 5.47
C SER A 382 3.08 48.43 5.16
N ARG A 383 3.16 47.55 6.17
CA ARG A 383 2.88 46.11 6.03
C ARG A 383 1.43 45.86 5.66
N MET A 384 0.51 46.59 6.27
CA MET A 384 -0.92 46.47 6.00
C MET A 384 -1.29 46.93 4.58
N ILE A 385 -0.64 47.96 4.05
CA ILE A 385 -0.82 48.39 2.65
C ILE A 385 -0.37 47.27 1.70
N VAL A 386 0.84 46.74 1.88
CA VAL A 386 1.35 45.63 1.05
C VAL A 386 0.43 44.42 1.13
N ARG A 387 0.04 44.00 2.34
CA ARG A 387 -0.86 42.87 2.55
C ARG A 387 -2.21 43.06 1.85
N LYS A 388 -2.77 44.27 1.90
CA LYS A 388 -4.04 44.59 1.23
C LYS A 388 -3.90 44.60 -0.30
N MET A 389 -2.82 45.15 -0.84
CA MET A 389 -2.57 45.16 -2.29
C MET A 389 -2.34 43.75 -2.84
N LEU A 390 -1.65 42.89 -2.09
CA LEU A 390 -1.38 41.52 -2.53
C LEU A 390 -2.56 40.57 -2.31
N ARG A 391 -3.60 40.95 -1.54
CA ARG A 391 -4.69 40.04 -1.21
C ARG A 391 -5.43 39.53 -2.45
N GLU A 392 -5.95 40.43 -3.28
CA GLU A 392 -6.73 40.05 -4.48
C GLU A 392 -5.87 39.31 -5.51
N PRO A 393 -4.65 39.77 -5.85
CA PRO A 393 -3.78 39.01 -6.73
C PRO A 393 -3.49 37.60 -6.22
N MET A 394 -3.25 37.42 -4.92
CA MET A 394 -2.95 36.11 -4.33
C MET A 394 -4.19 35.19 -4.31
N ILE A 395 -5.40 35.74 -4.14
CA ILE A 395 -6.65 34.96 -4.25
C ILE A 395 -6.85 34.52 -5.70
N HIS A 396 -6.76 35.46 -6.66
CA HIS A 396 -6.91 35.16 -8.08
C HIS A 396 -5.87 34.14 -8.55
N PHE A 397 -4.63 34.24 -8.06
CA PHE A 397 -3.56 33.29 -8.38
C PHE A 397 -3.84 31.88 -7.84
N ASN A 398 -4.56 31.77 -6.72
CA ASN A 398 -5.01 30.47 -6.23
C ASN A 398 -6.15 29.89 -7.09
N GLU A 399 -7.07 30.74 -7.56
CA GLU A 399 -8.23 30.32 -8.36
C GLU A 399 -7.82 29.76 -9.73
N ILE A 400 -6.75 30.29 -10.31
CA ILE A 400 -6.21 29.83 -11.60
C ILE A 400 -5.24 28.64 -11.47
N ALA A 401 -4.88 28.26 -10.24
CA ALA A 401 -3.93 27.18 -10.01
C ALA A 401 -4.48 25.85 -10.55
N GLY A 402 -3.66 25.09 -11.30
CA GLY A 402 -4.05 23.85 -11.95
C GLY A 402 -4.94 24.01 -13.18
N THR A 403 -5.20 25.24 -13.64
CA THR A 403 -5.98 25.51 -14.86
C THR A 403 -5.07 25.67 -16.08
N GLN A 404 -5.65 25.61 -17.29
CA GLN A 404 -4.90 25.88 -18.53
C GLN A 404 -4.36 27.32 -18.59
N GLU A 405 -4.92 28.23 -17.81
CA GLU A 405 -4.51 29.63 -17.75
C GLU A 405 -3.34 29.86 -16.78
N GLU A 406 -2.98 28.88 -15.94
CA GLU A 406 -1.92 29.01 -14.94
C GLU A 406 -0.60 29.48 -15.56
N GLY A 407 -0.17 28.85 -16.66
CA GLY A 407 1.06 29.20 -17.37
C GLY A 407 1.04 30.62 -17.94
N LEU A 408 -0.10 31.04 -18.51
CA LEU A 408 -0.27 32.39 -19.05
C LEU A 408 -0.16 33.45 -17.96
N TYR A 409 -0.84 33.24 -16.83
CA TYR A 409 -0.76 34.13 -15.68
C TYR A 409 0.62 34.10 -15.05
N TRP A 410 1.29 32.95 -15.11
CA TRP A 410 2.65 32.83 -14.63
C TRP A 410 3.60 33.75 -15.40
N ASP A 411 3.54 33.69 -16.73
CA ASP A 411 4.32 34.55 -17.60
C ASP A 411 3.92 36.03 -17.44
N LEU A 412 2.62 36.31 -17.35
CA LEU A 412 2.11 37.67 -17.17
C LEU A 412 2.62 38.32 -15.88
N PHE A 413 2.51 37.64 -14.75
CA PHE A 413 2.96 38.19 -13.47
C PHE A 413 4.48 38.27 -13.39
N LYS A 414 5.18 37.29 -13.98
CA LYS A 414 6.64 37.32 -14.10
C LYS A 414 7.09 38.56 -14.87
N ASP A 415 6.43 38.89 -15.98
CA ASP A 415 6.73 40.06 -16.80
C ASP A 415 6.30 41.37 -16.11
N MET A 416 5.02 41.50 -15.74
CA MET A 416 4.45 42.70 -15.11
C MET A 416 5.21 43.13 -13.85
N PHE A 417 5.59 42.16 -13.02
CA PHE A 417 6.30 42.43 -11.78
C PHE A 417 7.79 42.15 -11.88
N ASN A 418 8.36 41.84 -13.05
CA ASN A 418 9.76 41.50 -13.27
C ASN A 418 10.31 40.59 -12.14
N LEU A 419 9.73 39.40 -12.01
CA LEU A 419 10.02 38.41 -10.98
C LEU A 419 11.08 37.42 -11.47
N GLU A 420 12.35 37.75 -11.32
CA GLU A 420 13.45 36.81 -11.56
C GLU A 420 13.80 36.04 -10.27
N LYS A 421 14.19 34.76 -10.41
CA LYS A 421 14.93 34.06 -9.35
C LYS A 421 16.31 34.71 -9.27
N GLU A 422 16.61 35.42 -8.20
CA GLU A 422 18.00 35.81 -7.93
C GLU A 422 18.85 34.55 -7.76
N GLY A 423 19.80 34.33 -8.68
CA GLY A 423 20.79 33.25 -8.61
C GLY A 423 20.61 32.11 -9.62
N SER A 424 20.59 32.44 -10.93
CA SER A 424 21.04 31.51 -11.98
C SER A 424 22.50 31.78 -12.28
#